data_AF-A0A6G2KE17-F1
#
_entry.id   AF-A0A6G2KE17-F1
#
_cell.length_a   1.000
_cell.length_b   1.000
_cell.length_c   1.000
_cell.angle_alpha   90.00
_cell.angle_beta   90.00
_cell.angle_gamma   90.00
#
_symmetry.space_group_name_H-M   'P 1'
#
loop_
_entity.id
_entity.type
_entity.pdbx_description
1 polymer ?
#
loop_
_entity_poly.entity_id
_entity_poly.type
_entity_poly.pdbx_seq_one_letter_code
_entity_poly.pdbx_strand_id
1 'polypeptide(L)'
;MYKLQSISLYKAKNFLHKETQHVNDVAFDGIHHNNQMESFNGNTLRHREKVTRGLKREDSGIIIGLKLYHNFVRPHLGLPDNQTPAEAAGIIVQGDNKWMTLIQAAAKAKRK
;
A
#
# COMPACT_ATOMS: atom_id res chain seq x y z
N MET A 1 -53.91 -6.37 -13.43
CA MET A 1 -53.59 -7.81 -13.37
C MET A 1 -52.80 -8.29 -14.59
N TYR A 2 -51.76 -7.58 -15.06
CA TYR A 2 -50.81 -8.08 -16.09
C TYR A 2 -49.51 -7.24 -16.07
N LYS A 3 -48.44 -7.72 -15.42
CA LYS A 3 -47.02 -7.49 -15.80
C LYS A 3 -46.00 -8.18 -14.88
N LEU A 4 -46.16 -9.48 -14.60
CA LEU A 4 -45.19 -10.25 -13.79
C LEU A 4 -44.67 -11.52 -14.47
N GLN A 5 -44.79 -11.65 -15.79
CA GLN A 5 -44.37 -12.86 -16.51
C GLN A 5 -43.15 -12.69 -17.43
N SER A 6 -42.60 -11.49 -17.60
CA SER A 6 -41.48 -11.26 -18.55
C SER A 6 -40.08 -11.41 -17.95
N ILE A 7 -39.91 -11.50 -16.63
CA ILE A 7 -38.58 -11.55 -15.99
C ILE A 7 -38.05 -12.99 -15.86
N SER A 8 -38.92 -13.99 -15.74
CA SER A 8 -38.51 -15.38 -15.48
C SER A 8 -37.85 -16.08 -16.67
N LEU A 9 -38.12 -15.66 -17.91
CA LEU A 9 -37.68 -16.36 -19.12
C LEU A 9 -36.24 -16.03 -19.55
N TYR A 10 -35.69 -14.90 -19.10
CA TYR A 10 -34.33 -14.48 -19.46
C TYR A 10 -33.23 -15.17 -18.64
N LYS A 11 -33.58 -15.79 -17.50
CA LYS A 11 -32.65 -16.47 -16.58
C LYS A 11 -32.09 -17.79 -17.15
N ALA A 12 -32.79 -18.42 -18.10
CA ALA A 12 -32.51 -19.79 -18.53
C ALA A 12 -31.54 -19.93 -19.73
N LYS A 13 -31.10 -18.85 -20.38
CA LYS A 13 -30.34 -18.93 -21.65
C LYS A 13 -28.83 -18.71 -21.58
N ASN A 14 -28.27 -18.33 -20.41
CA ASN A 14 -26.84 -18.04 -20.28
C ASN A 14 -26.13 -19.08 -19.38
N PHE A 15 -25.51 -20.09 -19.98
CA PHE A 15 -24.77 -21.15 -19.27
C PHE A 15 -23.49 -20.66 -18.57
N LEU A 16 -23.02 -19.45 -18.88
CA LEU A 16 -21.84 -18.80 -18.28
C LEU A 16 -22.17 -17.87 -17.10
N HIS A 17 -23.45 -17.60 -16.83
CA HIS A 17 -23.85 -16.76 -15.69
C HIS A 17 -23.92 -17.59 -14.41
N LYS A 18 -22.78 -18.13 -13.99
CA LYS A 18 -22.61 -18.72 -12.67
C LYS A 18 -22.37 -17.57 -11.69
N GLU A 19 -23.41 -17.21 -10.94
CA GLU A 19 -23.34 -16.89 -9.50
C GLU A 19 -22.23 -15.91 -9.05
N THR A 20 -21.79 -14.94 -9.87
CA THR A 20 -20.92 -13.88 -9.38
C THR A 20 -21.76 -12.90 -8.59
N GLN A 21 -21.86 -13.12 -7.27
CA GLN A 21 -22.42 -12.12 -6.36
C GLN A 21 -21.45 -10.96 -6.25
N HIS A 22 -21.88 -9.79 -6.72
CA HIS A 22 -21.14 -8.56 -6.50
C HIS A 22 -21.29 -8.14 -5.03
N VAL A 23 -20.28 -8.44 -4.21
CA VAL A 23 -20.23 -7.98 -2.83
C VAL A 23 -19.74 -6.53 -2.84
N ASN A 24 -20.62 -5.60 -2.51
CA ASN A 24 -20.29 -4.18 -2.36
C ASN A 24 -19.62 -3.96 -0.98
N ASP A 25 -18.34 -4.25 -0.86
CA ASP A 25 -17.57 -4.07 0.39
C ASP A 25 -17.07 -2.62 0.59
N VAL A 26 -17.35 -1.70 -0.34
CA VAL A 26 -16.83 -0.32 -0.31
C VAL A 26 -17.69 0.59 0.58
N ALA A 27 -17.93 0.17 1.81
CA ALA A 27 -18.46 1.04 2.86
C ALA A 27 -17.35 1.27 3.90
N PHE A 28 -17.28 2.46 4.48
CA PHE A 28 -16.41 2.74 5.64
C PHE A 28 -16.98 2.09 6.92
N ASP A 29 -17.40 0.82 6.84
CA ASP A 29 -18.16 0.09 7.86
C ASP A 29 -17.24 -0.70 8.82
N GLY A 30 -15.94 -0.41 8.81
CA GLY A 30 -14.98 -1.00 9.76
C GLY A 30 -14.47 -2.39 9.39
N ILE A 31 -14.81 -2.92 8.21
CA ILE A 31 -14.20 -4.16 7.68
C ILE A 31 -12.73 -3.85 7.30
N HIS A 32 -11.81 -4.76 7.62
CA HIS A 32 -10.40 -4.61 7.24
C HIS A 32 -10.22 -4.76 5.72
N HIS A 33 -10.00 -3.64 5.03
CA HIS A 33 -9.80 -3.59 3.58
C HIS A 33 -8.33 -3.44 3.18
N ASN A 34 -8.04 -3.76 1.93
CA ASN A 34 -6.72 -3.64 1.31
C ASN A 34 -6.28 -2.19 1.02
N ASN A 35 -7.10 -1.20 1.38
CA ASN A 35 -6.92 0.22 1.06
C ASN A 35 -5.56 0.77 1.50
N GLN A 36 -5.02 0.30 2.63
CA GLN A 36 -3.69 0.70 3.11
C GLN A 36 -2.57 0.26 2.15
N MET A 37 -2.64 -0.99 1.68
CA MET A 37 -1.68 -1.52 0.72
C MET A 37 -1.87 -0.89 -0.67
N GLU A 38 -3.11 -0.62 -1.08
CA GLU A 38 -3.40 0.10 -2.33
C GLU A 38 -2.86 1.53 -2.29
N SER A 39 -2.99 2.23 -1.15
CA SER A 39 -2.39 3.54 -0.93
C SER A 39 -0.87 3.49 -0.97
N PHE A 40 -0.24 2.51 -0.31
CA PHE A 40 1.21 2.34 -0.37
C PHE A 40 1.71 2.09 -1.81
N ASN A 41 1.10 1.13 -2.50
CA ASN A 41 1.47 0.76 -3.87
C ASN A 41 1.20 1.91 -4.85
N GLY A 42 0.03 2.54 -4.75
CA GLY A 42 -0.38 3.64 -5.61
C GLY A 42 0.34 4.94 -5.28
N ASN A 43 0.02 5.52 -4.12
CA ASN A 43 0.43 6.87 -3.71
C ASN A 43 1.94 6.98 -3.46
N THR A 44 2.53 5.99 -2.79
CA THR A 44 3.94 6.08 -2.39
C THR A 44 4.88 5.56 -3.47
N LEU A 45 4.69 4.32 -3.93
CA LEU A 45 5.64 3.65 -4.81
C LEU A 45 5.43 4.03 -6.29
N ARG A 46 4.22 3.82 -6.83
CA ARG A 46 3.93 3.95 -8.27
C ARG A 46 4.11 5.38 -8.80
N HIS A 47 3.75 6.41 -8.03
CA HIS A 47 4.01 7.79 -8.45
C HIS A 47 5.49 8.12 -8.58
N ARG A 48 6.35 7.54 -7.73
CA ARG A 48 7.80 7.72 -7.81
C ARG A 48 8.40 6.88 -8.92
N GLU A 49 7.96 5.64 -9.05
CA GLU A 49 8.39 4.73 -10.09
C GLU A 49 8.13 5.32 -11.49
N LYS A 50 6.91 5.80 -11.73
CA LYS A 50 6.48 6.33 -13.03
C LYS A 50 7.22 7.60 -13.46
N VAL A 51 7.45 8.52 -12.52
CA VAL A 51 7.94 9.88 -12.83
C VAL A 51 9.46 9.98 -12.79
N THR A 52 10.12 9.15 -11.97
CA THR A 52 11.56 9.28 -11.72
C THR A 52 12.36 8.76 -12.91
N ARG A 53 13.25 9.59 -13.44
CA ARG A 53 14.17 9.20 -14.51
C ARG A 53 15.28 8.28 -13.97
N GLY A 54 15.78 7.38 -14.79
CA GLY A 54 16.88 6.48 -14.42
C GLY A 54 16.46 5.15 -13.78
N LEU A 55 15.16 4.90 -13.62
CA LEU A 55 14.60 3.66 -13.09
C LEU A 55 14.47 2.53 -14.13
N LYS A 56 15.34 2.52 -15.15
CA LYS A 56 15.32 1.51 -16.23
C LYS A 56 16.08 0.23 -15.86
N ARG A 57 16.72 0.19 -14.69
CA ARG A 57 17.47 -0.95 -14.16
C ARG A 57 16.76 -1.47 -12.92
N GLU A 58 16.58 -2.79 -12.84
CA GLU A 58 15.92 -3.45 -11.71
C GLU A 58 16.68 -3.20 -10.39
N ASP A 59 18.01 -3.18 -10.44
CA ASP A 59 18.89 -2.99 -9.28
C ASP A 59 19.02 -1.53 -8.82
N SER A 60 18.11 -0.64 -9.25
CA SER A 60 18.21 0.76 -8.88
C SER A 60 18.04 0.96 -7.38
N GLY A 61 19.00 1.62 -6.74
CA GLY A 61 18.92 1.98 -5.31
C GLY A 61 17.80 2.98 -4.98
N ILE A 62 17.11 3.53 -5.99
CA ILE A 62 16.06 4.54 -5.83
C ILE A 62 14.81 3.95 -5.15
N ILE A 63 14.34 2.79 -5.61
CA ILE A 63 13.17 2.12 -5.01
C ILE A 63 13.49 1.70 -3.57
N ILE A 64 14.69 1.16 -3.36
CA ILE A 64 15.14 0.76 -2.02
C ILE A 64 15.23 1.98 -1.10
N GLY A 65 15.83 3.08 -1.58
CA GLY A 65 15.90 4.34 -0.84
C GLY A 65 14.53 4.91 -0.49
N LEU A 66 13.55 4.80 -1.39
CA LEU A 66 12.17 5.22 -1.14
C LEU A 66 11.50 4.38 -0.05
N LYS A 67 11.71 3.06 -0.04
CA LYS A 67 11.22 2.17 1.02
C LYS A 67 11.85 2.52 2.37
N LEU A 68 13.16 2.77 2.40
CA LEU A 68 13.86 3.22 3.61
C LEU A 68 13.31 4.56 4.11
N TYR A 69 13.12 5.53 3.21
CA TYR A 69 12.55 6.83 3.54
C TYR A 69 11.14 6.72 4.12
N HIS A 70 10.27 5.91 3.49
CA HIS A 70 8.90 5.71 3.97
C HIS A 70 8.87 5.07 5.36
N ASN A 71 9.69 4.05 5.59
CA ASN A 71 9.66 3.29 6.84
C ASN A 71 10.31 4.02 8.01
N PHE A 72 11.45 4.69 7.81
CA PHE A 72 12.28 5.18 8.91
C PHE A 72 12.32 6.70 9.07
N VAL A 73 11.91 7.47 8.04
CA VAL A 73 12.12 8.92 8.04
C VAL A 73 10.81 9.70 7.94
N ARG A 74 9.91 9.30 7.04
CA ARG A 74 8.68 10.02 6.77
C ARG A 74 7.61 9.72 7.84
N PRO A 75 7.08 10.73 8.54
CA PRO A 75 5.94 10.53 9.44
C PRO A 75 4.71 10.05 8.67
N HIS A 76 3.97 9.09 9.24
CA HIS A 76 2.82 8.49 8.58
C HIS A 76 1.51 9.06 9.13
N LEU A 77 0.73 9.70 8.27
CA LEU A 77 -0.53 10.36 8.66
C LEU A 77 -1.60 9.39 9.21
N GLY A 78 -1.55 8.13 8.78
CA GLY A 78 -2.48 7.09 9.25
C GLY A 78 -2.04 6.37 10.53
N LEU A 79 -0.89 6.74 11.11
CA LEU A 79 -0.41 6.20 12.38
C LEU A 79 -0.61 7.23 13.50
N PRO A 80 -0.85 6.79 14.75
CA PRO A 80 -0.94 7.70 15.89
C PRO A 80 0.35 8.50 16.05
N ASP A 81 0.23 9.72 16.58
CA ASP A 81 1.35 10.61 16.92
C ASP A 81 2.34 10.91 15.79
N ASN A 82 1.90 10.82 14.53
CA ASN A 82 2.75 10.99 13.34
C ASN A 82 3.97 10.07 13.32
N GLN A 83 3.86 8.88 13.94
CA GLN A 83 4.94 7.92 13.97
C GLN A 83 5.31 7.44 12.58
N THR A 84 6.57 7.07 12.42
CA THR A 84 7.04 6.33 11.25
C THR A 84 6.59 4.87 11.34
N PRO A 85 6.41 4.16 10.21
CA PRO A 85 6.09 2.73 10.22
C PRO A 85 7.08 1.89 11.04
N ALA A 86 8.37 2.25 11.04
CA ALA A 86 9.38 1.60 11.85
C ALA A 86 9.14 1.79 13.36
N GLU A 87 8.79 3.00 13.79
CA GLU A 87 8.51 3.30 15.20
C GLU A 87 7.27 2.54 15.69
N ALA A 88 6.21 2.48 14.88
CA ALA A 88 5.03 1.68 15.20
C ALA A 88 5.33 0.17 15.28
N ALA A 89 6.34 -0.31 14.53
CA ALA A 89 6.85 -1.67 14.63
C ALA A 89 7.86 -1.89 15.77
N GLY A 90 8.14 -0.86 16.59
CA GLY A 90 9.09 -0.93 17.71
C GLY A 90 10.56 -0.74 17.31
N ILE A 91 10.85 -0.40 16.06
CA ILE A 91 12.21 -0.13 15.56
C ILE A 91 12.46 1.38 15.66
N ILE A 92 13.08 1.79 16.76
CA ILE A 92 13.31 3.20 17.06
C ILE A 92 14.69 3.62 16.55
N VAL A 93 14.72 4.60 15.65
CA VAL A 93 15.95 5.27 15.21
C VAL A 93 16.19 6.47 16.13
N GLN A 94 17.15 6.36 17.03
CA GLN A 94 17.46 7.40 18.00
C GLN A 94 18.31 8.52 17.35
N GLY A 95 17.84 9.75 17.46
CA GLY A 95 18.57 10.94 17.03
C GLY A 95 17.73 11.88 16.16
N ASP A 96 18.02 13.17 16.23
CA ASP A 96 17.27 14.21 15.53
C ASP A 96 17.37 14.07 14.01
N ASN A 97 18.53 13.62 13.52
CA ASN A 97 18.76 13.33 12.11
C ASN A 97 18.73 11.82 11.85
N LYS A 98 17.53 11.31 11.55
CA LYS A 98 17.29 9.88 11.28
C LYS A 98 18.20 9.32 10.16
N TRP A 99 18.49 10.10 9.12
CA TRP A 99 19.38 9.68 8.03
C TRP A 99 20.82 9.46 8.52
N MET A 100 21.35 10.41 9.29
CA MET A 100 22.69 10.32 9.84
C MET A 100 22.83 9.07 10.72
N THR A 101 21.85 8.84 11.62
CA THR A 101 21.86 7.66 12.50
C THR A 101 21.85 6.36 11.70
N LEU A 102 21.01 6.25 10.67
CA LEU A 102 20.93 5.05 9.83
C LEU A 102 22.27 4.77 9.11
N ILE A 103 22.91 5.80 8.56
CA ILE A 103 24.20 5.68 7.86
C ILE A 103 25.30 5.25 8.85
N GLN A 104 25.35 5.86 10.04
CA GLN A 104 26.31 5.51 11.07
C GLN A 104 26.13 4.08 11.57
N ALA A 105 24.88 3.64 11.78
CA ALA A 105 24.56 2.27 12.16
C ALA A 105 25.02 1.26 11.09
N ALA A 106 24.75 1.54 9.81
CA ALA A 106 25.22 0.71 8.70
C ALA A 106 26.75 0.65 8.62
N ALA A 107 27.43 1.78 8.76
CA ALA A 107 28.89 1.85 8.76
C ALA A 107 29.53 1.10 9.94
N LYS A 108 28.86 1.09 11.11
CA LYS A 108 29.27 0.30 12.27
C LYS A 108 29.05 -1.20 12.04
N ALA A 109 27.95 -1.59 11.42
CA ALA A 109 27.65 -2.98 11.10
C ALA A 109 28.64 -3.57 10.09
N LYS A 110 29.03 -2.82 9.05
CA LYS A 110 30.01 -3.28 8.03
C LYS A 110 31.42 -3.54 8.60
N ARG A 111 31.79 -2.86 9.69
CA ARG A 111 33.11 -3.00 10.34
C ARG A 111 33.21 -4.22 11.27
N LYS A 112 32.06 -4.81 11.63
CA LYS A 112 32.02 -6.08 12.36
C LYS A 112 32.07 -7.23 11.36
#